data_AF-A0A1I8HV54-F1
#
_entry.id   AF-A0A1I8HV54-F1
#
_cell.length_a   1.000
_cell.length_b   1.000
_cell.length_c   1.000
_cell.angle_alpha   90.00
_cell.angle_beta   90.00
_cell.angle_gamma   90.00
#
_symmetry.space_group_name_H-M   'P 1'
#
loop_
_entity.id
_entity.type
_entity.pdbx_description
1 polymer ?
#
loop_
_entity_poly.entity_id
_entity_poly.type
_entity_poly.pdbx_seq_one_letter_code
_entity_poly.pdbx_strand_id
1 'polypeptide(L)'
;MSGNKYEFMYFPVKGYGNMVRIVLEDQGIPYEYKPVGENWPQVKPTTPFGQVPVLTVNGSTQIAQSHTIARYLGREHGLMGSNNIEQAQIEMWIDQSADLRKKFAKMIYTDYENGLKPFLESIPTELAPFEKQLTGDSAHLLFGKLTLADYIVFDVLHVLTALSPTCLDSSPHVKAFYTSFGARKNLRAFLEKPEIKSMNRNVQQHLRADLFPSERPGQHDPSDLEDQSIKYKFNLITKDTWADFKPTTPFGQLPVLTINGKTKISQSHTIARYLGREHGLMGSNNIEQAQIEMWIDQTIDIRTKFLRMIYENYEAGKQPFIDSIPAQLEPFEKQLTGDSAHLLFGKLTLADYIVFDVLLVLTALSPTCLDSSPHVKAFYTSFGARKNLHAFLEKPEIKSMKFTGSMHKKLHTISTAMSSNTYELTYFPVKGLGNMIRLILEDQSIEYKFNLITKDTWAEVKPTTPFGQLPVLTINGETKISQSHTIARYLGREHGLMGSNNIEQAQIEMWIDQTIDIRMKFLRMIYENYEPASSPLLEPFEKQLASQEDKTHLLLGKITLVDYIFFDLLLALVALSPSCTDSLPSVKAFYEAFGGREKIAAFLNRDDIKEAKFTGTDHL
;
A
#
# COMPACT_ATOMS: atom_id res chain seq x y z
N MET A 1 21.54 -45.91 0.73
CA MET A 1 21.11 -44.97 1.79
C MET A 1 19.59 -44.88 1.72
N SER A 2 18.87 -44.82 2.84
CA SER A 2 17.42 -44.55 2.81
C SER A 2 17.19 -43.09 2.46
N GLY A 3 16.50 -42.83 1.34
CA GLY A 3 16.06 -41.48 1.01
C GLY A 3 15.05 -40.93 2.02
N ASN A 4 14.87 -39.61 2.01
CA ASN A 4 13.92 -38.93 2.90
C ASN A 4 12.50 -39.49 2.71
N LYS A 5 11.82 -39.78 3.82
CA LYS A 5 10.40 -40.13 3.84
C LYS A 5 9.57 -38.86 3.85
N TYR A 6 8.53 -38.82 3.03
CA TYR A 6 7.65 -37.66 2.89
C TYR A 6 6.20 -38.02 3.19
N GLU A 7 5.54 -37.20 4.01
CA GLU A 7 4.09 -37.21 4.20
C GLU A 7 3.55 -35.85 3.73
N PHE A 8 2.61 -35.84 2.79
CA PHE A 8 2.06 -34.61 2.21
C PHE A 8 0.62 -34.38 2.66
N MET A 9 0.41 -33.36 3.50
CA MET A 9 -0.88 -32.98 4.04
C MET A 9 -1.52 -31.87 3.22
N TYR A 10 -2.63 -32.16 2.52
CA TYR A 10 -3.37 -31.17 1.74
C TYR A 10 -4.82 -31.57 1.41
N PHE A 11 -5.68 -30.59 1.15
CA PHE A 11 -7.05 -30.81 0.70
C PHE A 11 -7.11 -31.60 -0.63
N PRO A 12 -8.16 -32.43 -0.86
CA PRO A 12 -8.34 -33.21 -2.09
C PRO A 12 -8.86 -32.34 -3.26
N VAL A 13 -8.14 -31.27 -3.59
CA VAL A 13 -8.47 -30.30 -4.66
C VAL A 13 -7.22 -29.92 -5.46
N LYS A 14 -7.39 -29.32 -6.65
CA LYS A 14 -6.29 -28.77 -7.47
C LYS A 14 -5.92 -27.32 -7.10
N GLY A 15 -5.82 -27.03 -5.79
CA GLY A 15 -5.34 -25.75 -5.29
C GLY A 15 -3.81 -25.65 -5.26
N TYR A 16 -3.27 -24.72 -4.47
CA TYR A 16 -1.83 -24.47 -4.34
C TYR A 16 -0.97 -25.71 -4.01
N GLY A 17 -1.51 -26.75 -3.38
CA GLY A 17 -0.78 -28.01 -3.16
C GLY A 17 -0.59 -28.88 -4.41
N ASN A 18 -1.21 -28.56 -5.55
CA ASN A 18 -1.15 -29.40 -6.75
C ASN A 18 0.24 -29.44 -7.40
N MET A 19 0.95 -28.30 -7.42
CA MET A 19 2.33 -28.21 -7.91
C MET A 19 3.28 -29.20 -7.19
N VAL A 20 3.07 -29.43 -5.89
CA VAL A 20 3.88 -30.36 -5.09
C VAL A 20 3.61 -31.80 -5.52
N ARG A 21 2.34 -32.19 -5.69
CA ARG A 21 1.97 -33.53 -6.19
C ARG A 21 2.52 -33.77 -7.60
N ILE A 22 2.47 -32.76 -8.47
CA ILE A 22 3.01 -32.83 -9.84
C ILE A 22 4.52 -33.14 -9.83
N VAL A 23 5.30 -32.48 -8.97
CA VAL A 23 6.74 -32.76 -8.81
C VAL A 23 6.96 -34.18 -8.27
N LEU A 24 6.27 -34.56 -7.20
CA LEU A 24 6.41 -35.87 -6.55
C LEU A 24 6.06 -37.03 -7.51
N GLU A 25 4.89 -36.97 -8.14
CA GLU A 25 4.37 -38.02 -9.00
C GLU A 25 5.17 -38.16 -10.31
N ASP A 26 5.56 -37.05 -10.95
CA ASP A 26 6.30 -37.15 -12.21
C ASP A 26 7.75 -37.62 -12.02
N GLN A 27 8.41 -37.22 -10.92
CA GLN A 27 9.73 -37.75 -10.54
C GLN A 27 9.64 -39.18 -9.97
N GLY A 28 8.44 -39.68 -9.63
CA GLY A 28 8.26 -40.99 -8.99
C GLY A 28 8.75 -41.04 -7.55
N ILE A 29 8.77 -39.90 -6.85
CA ILE A 29 9.21 -39.77 -5.46
C ILE A 29 8.13 -40.38 -4.54
N PRO A 30 8.44 -41.40 -3.72
CA PRO A 30 7.48 -41.98 -2.80
C PRO A 30 7.07 -41.00 -1.69
N TYR A 31 5.77 -40.85 -1.46
CA TYR A 31 5.21 -40.07 -0.37
C TYR A 31 3.90 -40.69 0.13
N GLU A 32 3.53 -40.45 1.38
CA GLU A 32 2.20 -40.75 1.90
C GLU A 32 1.30 -39.51 1.75
N TYR A 33 0.12 -39.64 1.15
CA TYR A 33 -0.83 -38.54 1.06
C TYR A 33 -1.76 -38.53 2.29
N LYS A 34 -1.76 -37.42 3.04
CA LYS A 34 -2.64 -37.18 4.20
C LYS A 34 -3.75 -36.19 3.79
N PRO A 35 -4.90 -36.64 3.26
CA PRO A 35 -5.99 -35.73 2.92
C PRO A 35 -6.57 -35.07 4.19
N VAL A 36 -6.87 -33.77 4.10
CA VAL A 36 -7.63 -33.03 5.11
C VAL A 36 -8.98 -32.57 4.54
N GLY A 37 -9.99 -32.50 5.41
CA GLY A 37 -11.37 -32.17 5.06
C GLY A 37 -12.14 -31.67 6.28
N GLU A 38 -13.20 -32.36 6.69
CA GLU A 38 -14.01 -32.02 7.87
C GLU A 38 -13.19 -32.01 9.19
N ASN A 39 -12.09 -32.77 9.24
CA ASN A 39 -11.13 -32.79 10.34
C ASN A 39 -10.18 -31.58 10.39
N TRP A 40 -10.33 -30.59 9.50
CA TRP A 40 -9.45 -29.44 9.44
C TRP A 40 -9.39 -28.62 10.75
N PRO A 41 -10.48 -28.36 11.49
CA PRO A 41 -10.42 -27.62 12.75
C PRO A 41 -9.51 -28.27 13.82
N GLN A 42 -9.42 -29.60 13.83
CA GLN A 42 -8.58 -30.36 14.76
C GLN A 42 -7.12 -30.45 14.31
N VAL A 43 -6.86 -30.40 13.00
CA VAL A 43 -5.52 -30.48 12.40
C VAL A 43 -4.86 -29.11 12.24
N LYS A 44 -5.63 -28.04 12.06
CA LYS A 44 -5.13 -26.65 11.90
C LYS A 44 -4.13 -26.25 13.00
N PRO A 45 -4.35 -26.53 14.31
CA PRO A 45 -3.40 -26.19 15.37
C PRO A 45 -2.07 -26.96 15.30
N THR A 46 -1.99 -28.07 14.55
CA THR A 46 -0.77 -28.88 14.39
C THR A 46 -0.03 -28.57 13.07
N THR A 47 -0.28 -27.40 12.46
CA THR A 47 0.39 -26.93 11.24
C THR A 47 1.14 -25.62 11.51
N PRO A 48 2.32 -25.37 10.91
CA PRO A 48 3.22 -24.30 11.36
C PRO A 48 2.64 -22.88 11.28
N PHE A 49 1.70 -22.64 10.36
CA PHE A 49 1.04 -21.33 10.18
C PHE A 49 -0.49 -21.40 10.19
N GLY A 50 -1.08 -22.48 10.71
CA GLY A 50 -2.54 -22.69 10.64
C GLY A 50 -3.06 -22.85 9.20
N GLN A 51 -2.24 -23.38 8.30
CA GLN A 51 -2.48 -23.52 6.85
C GLN A 51 -1.95 -24.87 6.32
N VAL A 52 -2.49 -25.31 5.19
CA VAL A 52 -1.95 -26.41 4.35
C VAL A 52 -1.74 -25.90 2.90
N PRO A 53 -0.76 -26.40 2.14
CA PRO A 53 -0.03 -27.66 2.33
C PRO A 53 1.05 -27.65 3.42
N VAL A 54 1.28 -28.84 3.99
CA VAL A 54 2.45 -29.16 4.82
C VAL A 54 3.08 -30.45 4.29
N LEU A 55 4.41 -30.49 4.23
CA LEU A 55 5.22 -31.69 3.98
C LEU A 55 5.95 -32.07 5.27
N THR A 56 5.67 -33.23 5.84
CA THR A 56 6.48 -33.78 6.94
C THR A 56 7.62 -34.60 6.35
N VAL A 57 8.86 -34.22 6.67
CA VAL A 57 10.08 -34.94 6.30
C VAL A 57 10.50 -35.83 7.47
N ASN A 58 10.78 -37.10 7.19
CA ASN A 58 11.24 -38.12 8.13
C ASN A 58 10.40 -38.27 9.42
N GLY A 59 9.12 -37.91 9.37
CA GLY A 59 8.16 -38.04 10.47
C GLY A 59 8.23 -36.96 11.55
N SER A 60 9.09 -35.94 11.41
CA SER A 60 9.25 -34.90 12.44
C SER A 60 9.40 -33.46 11.90
N THR A 61 10.08 -33.26 10.78
CA THR A 61 10.34 -31.92 10.26
C THR A 61 9.21 -31.47 9.33
N GLN A 62 8.29 -30.63 9.83
CA GLN A 62 7.24 -30.01 9.01
C GLN A 62 7.81 -28.84 8.18
N ILE A 63 7.49 -28.84 6.88
CA ILE A 63 7.72 -27.72 5.96
C ILE A 63 6.36 -27.26 5.43
N ALA A 64 6.00 -26.00 5.65
CA ALA A 64 4.77 -25.39 5.16
C ALA A 64 5.01 -24.53 3.91
N GLN A 65 3.92 -23.97 3.37
CA GLN A 65 3.85 -23.14 2.16
C GLN A 65 4.18 -23.87 0.84
N SER A 66 3.27 -23.76 -0.12
CA SER A 66 3.30 -24.51 -1.40
C SER A 66 4.61 -24.34 -2.19
N HIS A 67 5.00 -23.09 -2.45
CA HIS A 67 6.22 -22.79 -3.19
C HIS A 67 7.49 -23.13 -2.39
N THR A 68 7.45 -23.06 -1.05
CA THR A 68 8.58 -23.45 -0.19
C THR A 68 8.78 -24.97 -0.18
N ILE A 69 7.71 -25.75 -0.04
CA ILE A 69 7.74 -27.22 -0.20
C ILE A 69 8.27 -27.60 -1.59
N ALA A 70 7.80 -26.91 -2.64
CA ALA A 70 8.26 -27.13 -4.00
C ALA A 70 9.77 -26.80 -4.18
N ARG A 71 10.25 -25.65 -3.67
CA ARG A 71 11.67 -25.26 -3.70
C ARG A 71 12.53 -26.24 -2.90
N TYR A 72 12.07 -26.72 -1.74
CA TYR A 72 12.75 -27.74 -0.95
C TYR A 72 12.92 -29.06 -1.74
N LEU A 73 11.82 -29.64 -2.24
CA LEU A 73 11.89 -30.84 -3.08
C LEU A 73 12.75 -30.61 -4.33
N GLY A 74 12.69 -29.41 -4.91
CA GLY A 74 13.55 -29.04 -6.03
C GLY A 74 15.05 -29.05 -5.69
N ARG A 75 15.45 -28.69 -4.46
CA ARG A 75 16.84 -28.79 -4.00
C ARG A 75 17.24 -30.24 -3.74
N GLU A 76 16.39 -31.01 -3.06
CA GLU A 76 16.61 -32.43 -2.76
C GLU A 76 16.79 -33.30 -4.00
N HIS A 77 16.07 -32.97 -5.09
CA HIS A 77 16.02 -33.75 -6.33
C HIS A 77 16.69 -33.05 -7.53
N GLY A 78 17.55 -32.06 -7.30
CA GLY A 78 18.44 -31.46 -8.32
C GLY A 78 17.76 -30.54 -9.35
N LEU A 79 16.51 -30.16 -9.14
CA LEU A 79 15.69 -29.34 -10.05
C LEU A 79 15.91 -27.82 -9.90
N MET A 80 16.73 -27.37 -8.94
CA MET A 80 17.01 -25.94 -8.67
C MET A 80 18.29 -25.40 -9.32
N GLY A 81 18.86 -26.12 -10.29
CA GLY A 81 20.05 -25.68 -11.03
C GLY A 81 21.37 -25.96 -10.31
N SER A 82 22.48 -25.61 -10.97
CA SER A 82 23.84 -25.99 -10.54
C SER A 82 24.56 -24.92 -9.67
N ASN A 83 24.00 -23.72 -9.54
CA ASN A 83 24.60 -22.58 -8.84
C ASN A 83 23.53 -21.50 -8.52
N ASN A 84 23.90 -20.48 -7.73
CA ASN A 84 22.99 -19.43 -7.28
C ASN A 84 22.33 -18.63 -8.43
N ILE A 85 23.05 -18.39 -9.53
CA ILE A 85 22.50 -17.70 -10.70
C ILE A 85 21.43 -18.55 -11.39
N GLU A 86 21.70 -19.83 -11.63
CA GLU A 86 20.70 -20.75 -12.18
C GLU A 86 19.48 -20.88 -11.25
N GLN A 87 19.71 -20.97 -9.94
CA GLN A 87 18.64 -21.07 -8.94
C GLN A 87 17.75 -19.82 -8.96
N ALA A 88 18.32 -18.62 -9.03
CA ALA A 88 17.56 -17.39 -9.15
C ALA A 88 16.85 -17.25 -10.50
N GLN A 89 17.45 -17.73 -11.60
CA GLN A 89 16.76 -17.79 -12.89
C GLN A 89 15.57 -18.75 -12.88
N ILE A 90 15.62 -19.85 -12.11
CA ILE A 90 14.48 -20.75 -11.87
C ILE A 90 13.43 -20.06 -10.99
N GLU A 91 13.84 -19.45 -9.88
CA GLU A 91 12.95 -18.72 -8.94
C GLU A 91 12.20 -17.56 -9.62
N MET A 92 12.82 -16.87 -10.58
CA MET A 92 12.18 -15.85 -11.42
C MET A 92 10.90 -16.36 -12.11
N TRP A 93 10.92 -17.55 -12.71
CA TRP A 93 9.74 -18.14 -13.35
C TRP A 93 8.70 -18.62 -12.33
N ILE A 94 9.14 -19.10 -11.16
CA ILE A 94 8.25 -19.51 -10.07
C ILE A 94 7.46 -18.31 -9.55
N ASP A 95 8.15 -17.20 -9.23
CA ASP A 95 7.55 -15.97 -8.74
C ASP A 95 6.63 -15.33 -9.81
N GLN A 96 7.03 -15.34 -11.10
CA GLN A 96 6.18 -14.89 -12.22
C GLN A 96 4.92 -15.76 -12.40
N SER A 97 5.04 -17.07 -12.21
CA SER A 97 3.91 -18.01 -12.26
C SER A 97 2.95 -17.81 -11.07
N ALA A 98 3.47 -17.47 -9.89
CA ALA A 98 2.67 -17.13 -8.73
C ALA A 98 1.85 -15.84 -8.96
N ASP A 99 2.39 -14.84 -9.66
CA ASP A 99 1.65 -13.63 -10.02
C ASP A 99 0.51 -13.90 -11.00
N LEU A 100 0.71 -14.74 -12.01
CA LEU A 100 -0.37 -15.19 -12.90
C LEU A 100 -1.43 -15.99 -12.12
N ARG A 101 -1.02 -16.85 -11.19
CA ARG A 101 -1.92 -17.61 -10.31
C ARG A 101 -2.80 -16.72 -9.45
N LYS A 102 -2.26 -15.64 -8.85
CA LYS A 102 -3.03 -14.68 -8.05
C LYS A 102 -4.21 -14.10 -8.84
N LYS A 103 -4.04 -13.83 -10.14
CA LYS A 103 -5.08 -13.25 -11.00
C LYS A 103 -6.26 -14.20 -11.21
N PHE A 104 -6.03 -15.43 -11.66
CA PHE A 104 -7.14 -16.38 -11.80
C PHE A 104 -7.69 -16.85 -10.47
N ALA A 105 -6.88 -16.99 -9.42
CA ALA A 105 -7.35 -17.36 -8.10
C ALA A 105 -8.29 -16.31 -7.51
N LYS A 106 -7.99 -15.01 -7.70
CA LYS A 106 -8.90 -13.92 -7.30
C LYS A 106 -10.24 -14.05 -8.01
N MET A 107 -10.24 -14.13 -9.35
CA MET A 107 -11.46 -14.32 -10.15
C MET A 107 -12.27 -15.52 -9.65
N ILE A 108 -11.63 -16.68 -9.52
CA ILE A 108 -12.25 -17.94 -9.04
C ILE A 108 -12.94 -17.79 -7.67
N TYR A 109 -12.26 -17.18 -6.69
CA TYR A 109 -12.77 -17.15 -5.31
C TYR A 109 -13.62 -15.91 -4.97
N THR A 110 -13.67 -14.88 -5.81
CA THR A 110 -14.43 -13.65 -5.50
C THR A 110 -15.47 -13.24 -6.54
N ASP A 111 -15.30 -13.58 -7.82
CA ASP A 111 -16.19 -13.14 -8.91
C ASP A 111 -16.03 -14.04 -10.15
N TYR A 112 -16.41 -15.31 -10.03
CA TYR A 112 -16.23 -16.27 -11.14
C TYR A 112 -17.19 -15.96 -12.30
N GLU A 113 -18.46 -15.66 -12.00
CA GLU A 113 -19.52 -15.52 -13.01
C GLU A 113 -19.31 -14.31 -13.94
N ASN A 114 -18.91 -13.16 -13.39
CA ASN A 114 -18.65 -11.96 -14.19
C ASN A 114 -17.17 -11.88 -14.61
N GLY A 115 -16.25 -12.27 -13.73
CA GLY A 115 -14.80 -12.14 -13.95
C GLY A 115 -14.18 -13.17 -14.90
N LEU A 116 -14.81 -14.34 -15.13
CA LEU A 116 -14.23 -15.37 -16.00
C LEU A 116 -14.01 -14.87 -17.44
N LYS A 117 -15.01 -14.25 -18.07
CA LYS A 117 -14.89 -13.80 -19.47
C LYS A 117 -13.79 -12.73 -19.64
N PRO A 118 -13.76 -11.61 -18.88
CA PRO A 118 -12.68 -10.63 -18.97
C PRO A 118 -11.30 -11.21 -18.66
N PHE A 119 -11.22 -12.21 -17.77
CA PHE A 119 -9.96 -12.92 -17.50
C PHE A 119 -9.51 -13.76 -18.70
N LEU A 120 -10.41 -14.53 -19.33
CA LEU A 120 -10.08 -15.30 -20.54
C LEU A 120 -9.65 -14.38 -21.70
N GLU A 121 -10.25 -13.19 -21.82
CA GLU A 121 -9.86 -12.16 -22.78
C GLU A 121 -8.49 -11.53 -22.46
N SER A 122 -8.02 -11.54 -21.20
CA SER A 122 -6.70 -11.02 -20.83
C SER A 122 -5.55 -12.04 -20.96
N ILE A 123 -5.83 -13.35 -21.00
CA ILE A 123 -4.80 -14.42 -21.06
C ILE A 123 -3.69 -14.17 -22.12
N PRO A 124 -3.97 -13.73 -23.37
CA PRO A 124 -2.91 -13.45 -24.35
C PRO A 124 -1.92 -12.37 -23.88
N THR A 125 -2.39 -11.38 -23.14
CA THR A 125 -1.54 -10.32 -22.54
C THR A 125 -0.76 -10.85 -21.34
N GLU A 126 -1.36 -11.73 -20.55
CA GLU A 126 -0.74 -12.37 -19.38
C GLU A 126 0.34 -13.39 -19.75
N LEU A 127 0.19 -14.07 -20.89
CA LEU A 127 1.14 -15.05 -21.41
C LEU A 127 2.26 -14.43 -22.26
N ALA A 128 2.08 -13.22 -22.80
CA ALA A 128 3.10 -12.55 -23.62
C ALA A 128 4.52 -12.47 -22.98
N PRO A 129 4.70 -12.29 -21.65
CA PRO A 129 6.01 -12.37 -21.01
C PRO A 129 6.63 -13.77 -21.00
N PHE A 130 5.80 -14.82 -20.92
CA PHE A 130 6.24 -16.23 -20.97
C PHE A 130 6.58 -16.62 -22.42
N GLU A 131 5.71 -16.26 -23.37
CA GLU A 131 5.86 -16.48 -24.82
C GLU A 131 7.10 -15.77 -25.40
N LYS A 132 7.47 -14.60 -24.87
CA LYS A 132 8.71 -13.89 -25.24
C LYS A 132 9.99 -14.59 -24.74
N GLN A 133 9.91 -15.32 -23.62
CA GLN A 133 11.06 -15.98 -22.99
C GLN A 133 11.26 -17.42 -23.48
N LEU A 134 10.21 -18.07 -23.97
CA LEU A 134 10.29 -19.35 -24.68
C LEU A 134 10.73 -19.14 -26.13
N THR A 135 11.63 -20.00 -26.61
CA THR A 135 12.06 -19.98 -28.02
C THR A 135 12.18 -21.41 -28.58
N GLY A 136 11.50 -21.68 -29.69
CA GLY A 136 11.42 -23.00 -30.31
C GLY A 136 10.69 -24.07 -29.48
N ASP A 137 10.71 -25.31 -29.97
CA ASP A 137 9.95 -26.46 -29.43
C ASP A 137 10.60 -27.11 -28.18
N SER A 138 11.25 -26.33 -27.33
CA SER A 138 11.96 -26.86 -26.16
C SER A 138 10.97 -27.46 -25.15
N ALA A 139 11.20 -28.73 -24.77
CA ALA A 139 10.50 -29.39 -23.67
C ALA A 139 10.89 -28.83 -22.27
N HIS A 140 11.86 -27.90 -22.22
CA HIS A 140 12.43 -27.33 -21.01
C HIS A 140 12.55 -25.81 -21.08
N LEU A 141 12.12 -25.10 -20.02
CA LEU A 141 12.16 -23.63 -19.95
C LEU A 141 13.60 -23.08 -19.86
N LEU A 142 14.50 -23.81 -19.23
CA LEU A 142 15.82 -23.32 -18.84
C LEU A 142 16.92 -24.37 -19.04
N PHE A 143 18.10 -23.90 -19.45
CA PHE A 143 19.36 -24.66 -19.54
C PHE A 143 19.31 -25.98 -20.34
N GLY A 144 18.26 -26.21 -21.15
CA GLY A 144 18.04 -27.47 -21.86
C GLY A 144 17.79 -28.68 -20.94
N LYS A 145 17.43 -28.46 -19.66
CA LYS A 145 17.24 -29.53 -18.67
C LYS A 145 15.96 -29.30 -17.86
N LEU A 146 15.43 -30.37 -17.28
CA LEU A 146 14.28 -30.32 -16.39
C LEU A 146 14.61 -29.54 -15.10
N THR A 147 13.81 -28.53 -14.77
CA THR A 147 13.93 -27.73 -13.55
C THR A 147 12.60 -27.63 -12.79
N LEU A 148 12.60 -26.98 -11.63
CA LEU A 148 11.37 -26.72 -10.89
C LEU A 148 10.46 -25.71 -11.63
N ALA A 149 11.05 -24.77 -12.40
CA ALA A 149 10.28 -23.76 -13.13
C ALA A 149 9.28 -24.41 -14.09
N ASP A 150 9.69 -25.48 -14.79
CA ASP A 150 8.85 -26.23 -15.72
C ASP A 150 7.58 -26.75 -15.04
N TYR A 151 7.71 -27.33 -13.84
CA TYR A 151 6.59 -27.86 -13.07
C TYR A 151 5.62 -26.76 -12.59
N ILE A 152 6.12 -25.61 -12.15
CA ILE A 152 5.26 -24.52 -11.65
C ILE A 152 4.53 -23.83 -12.80
N VAL A 153 5.20 -23.60 -13.94
CA VAL A 153 4.57 -23.09 -15.16
C VAL A 153 3.55 -24.09 -15.68
N PHE A 154 3.87 -25.39 -15.74
CA PHE A 154 2.91 -26.40 -16.17
C PHE A 154 1.65 -26.44 -15.29
N ASP A 155 1.76 -26.41 -13.96
CA ASP A 155 0.58 -26.40 -13.06
C ASP A 155 -0.29 -25.14 -13.26
N VAL A 156 0.33 -23.98 -13.52
CA VAL A 156 -0.39 -22.75 -13.90
C VAL A 156 -1.14 -22.92 -15.22
N LEU A 157 -0.45 -23.37 -16.27
CA LEU A 157 -1.06 -23.56 -17.60
C LEU A 157 -2.14 -24.65 -17.58
N HIS A 158 -1.97 -25.72 -16.80
CA HIS A 158 -2.97 -26.78 -16.64
C HIS A 158 -4.29 -26.23 -16.10
N VAL A 159 -4.24 -25.36 -15.06
CA VAL A 159 -5.44 -24.70 -14.54
C VAL A 159 -6.06 -23.76 -15.58
N LEU A 160 -5.27 -23.01 -16.36
CA LEU A 160 -5.81 -22.17 -17.44
C LEU A 160 -6.52 -23.01 -18.52
N THR A 161 -5.96 -24.15 -18.95
CA THR A 161 -6.63 -25.04 -19.92
C THR A 161 -7.89 -25.72 -19.37
N ALA A 162 -8.02 -25.83 -18.05
CA ALA A 162 -9.25 -26.30 -17.40
C ALA A 162 -10.35 -25.21 -17.35
N LEU A 163 -9.99 -23.92 -17.38
CA LEU A 163 -10.92 -22.80 -17.53
C LEU A 163 -11.34 -22.59 -19.00
N SER A 164 -10.41 -22.75 -19.95
CA SER A 164 -10.68 -22.74 -21.39
C SER A 164 -9.63 -23.54 -22.16
N PRO A 165 -9.99 -24.65 -22.84
CA PRO A 165 -9.03 -25.51 -23.53
C PRO A 165 -8.24 -24.84 -24.67
N THR A 166 -8.74 -23.74 -25.22
CA THR A 166 -8.11 -22.98 -26.33
C THR A 166 -7.33 -21.75 -25.86
N CYS A 167 -7.21 -21.51 -24.55
CA CYS A 167 -6.60 -20.27 -24.02
C CYS A 167 -5.12 -20.08 -24.41
N LEU A 168 -4.42 -21.15 -24.79
CA LEU A 168 -3.02 -21.12 -25.21
C LEU A 168 -2.85 -20.95 -26.74
N ASP A 169 -3.94 -20.88 -27.52
CA ASP A 169 -3.87 -20.87 -28.99
C ASP A 169 -3.22 -19.60 -29.57
N SER A 170 -3.17 -18.53 -28.78
CA SER A 170 -2.49 -17.27 -29.08
C SER A 170 -1.02 -17.22 -28.64
N SER A 171 -0.51 -18.28 -28.01
CA SER A 171 0.85 -18.35 -27.43
C SER A 171 1.49 -19.70 -27.83
N PRO A 172 1.94 -19.83 -29.09
CA PRO A 172 2.35 -21.11 -29.66
C PRO A 172 3.52 -21.78 -28.92
N HIS A 173 4.52 -21.03 -28.43
CA HIS A 173 5.62 -21.64 -27.68
C HIS A 173 5.17 -22.11 -26.28
N VAL A 174 4.34 -21.31 -25.59
CA VAL A 174 3.70 -21.72 -24.32
C VAL A 174 2.84 -22.98 -24.52
N LYS A 175 2.09 -23.05 -25.62
CA LYS A 175 1.27 -24.22 -25.98
C LYS A 175 2.11 -25.45 -26.32
N ALA A 176 3.22 -25.28 -27.06
CA ALA A 176 4.17 -26.35 -27.38
C ALA A 176 4.82 -26.90 -26.10
N PHE A 177 5.31 -26.03 -25.22
CA PHE A 177 5.83 -26.41 -23.89
C PHE A 177 4.79 -27.19 -23.08
N TYR A 178 3.57 -26.64 -22.92
CA TYR A 178 2.50 -27.31 -22.14
C TYR A 178 2.18 -28.71 -22.68
N THR A 179 2.07 -28.85 -23.99
CA THR A 179 1.75 -30.13 -24.66
C THR A 179 2.89 -31.15 -24.49
N SER A 180 4.13 -30.71 -24.69
CA SER A 180 5.34 -31.55 -24.55
C SER A 180 5.55 -32.01 -23.11
N PHE A 181 5.40 -31.10 -22.15
CA PHE A 181 5.56 -31.40 -20.73
C PHE A 181 4.44 -32.30 -20.20
N GLY A 182 3.19 -32.03 -20.56
CA GLY A 182 2.04 -32.85 -20.18
C GLY A 182 2.05 -34.27 -20.78
N ALA A 183 2.83 -34.51 -21.83
CA ALA A 183 3.02 -35.84 -22.42
C ALA A 183 4.00 -36.74 -21.65
N ARG A 184 4.73 -36.21 -20.66
CA ARG A 184 5.67 -36.98 -19.81
C ARG A 184 4.94 -38.15 -19.13
N LYS A 185 5.54 -39.36 -19.20
CA LYS A 185 4.89 -40.63 -18.84
C LYS A 185 4.23 -40.62 -17.46
N ASN A 186 4.96 -40.18 -16.43
CA ASN A 186 4.51 -40.24 -15.05
C ASN A 186 3.47 -39.15 -14.76
N LEU A 187 3.74 -37.89 -15.14
CA LEU A 187 2.77 -36.80 -15.09
C LEU A 187 1.45 -37.13 -15.80
N ARG A 188 1.52 -37.69 -17.02
CA ARG A 188 0.32 -38.11 -17.76
C ARG A 188 -0.45 -39.20 -17.02
N ALA A 189 0.23 -40.20 -16.46
CA ALA A 189 -0.41 -41.24 -15.66
C ALA A 189 -1.09 -40.67 -14.40
N PHE A 190 -0.47 -39.69 -13.73
CA PHE A 190 -1.05 -38.98 -12.59
C PHE A 190 -2.28 -38.15 -12.97
N LEU A 191 -2.21 -37.35 -14.03
CA LEU A 191 -3.33 -36.53 -14.49
C LEU A 191 -4.51 -37.36 -15.01
N GLU A 192 -4.26 -38.57 -15.49
CA GLU A 192 -5.29 -39.50 -15.95
C GLU A 192 -6.03 -40.23 -14.81
N LYS A 193 -5.53 -40.22 -13.57
CA LYS A 193 -6.17 -40.86 -12.40
C LYS A 193 -7.63 -40.35 -12.21
N PRO A 194 -8.64 -41.21 -12.03
CA PRO A 194 -10.05 -40.79 -11.94
C PRO A 194 -10.34 -39.74 -10.87
N GLU A 195 -9.68 -39.85 -9.72
CA GLU A 195 -9.74 -38.90 -8.60
C GLU A 195 -9.10 -37.55 -8.95
N ILE A 196 -8.02 -37.54 -9.75
CA ILE A 196 -7.38 -36.30 -10.22
C ILE A 196 -8.21 -35.65 -11.34
N LYS A 197 -8.95 -36.42 -12.14
CA LYS A 197 -9.95 -35.88 -13.07
C LYS A 197 -11.17 -35.30 -12.37
N SER A 198 -11.66 -35.93 -11.30
CA SER A 198 -12.89 -35.50 -10.62
C SER A 198 -12.73 -34.16 -9.89
N MET A 199 -11.53 -33.86 -9.37
CA MET A 199 -11.20 -32.59 -8.68
C MET A 199 -11.45 -31.31 -9.50
N ASN A 200 -11.54 -31.40 -10.84
CA ASN A 200 -11.83 -30.24 -11.69
C ASN A 200 -13.23 -29.64 -11.46
N ARG A 201 -14.19 -30.39 -10.88
CA ARG A 201 -15.60 -29.98 -10.84
C ARG A 201 -16.01 -29.15 -9.62
N ASN A 202 -15.25 -29.18 -8.52
CA ASN A 202 -15.70 -28.66 -7.22
C ASN A 202 -15.02 -27.34 -6.81
N VAL A 203 -14.75 -26.46 -7.78
CA VAL A 203 -14.06 -25.17 -7.57
C VAL A 203 -14.84 -24.21 -6.64
N GLN A 204 -16.18 -24.27 -6.64
CA GLN A 204 -17.03 -23.31 -5.90
C GLN A 204 -17.27 -23.63 -4.41
N GLN A 205 -17.04 -24.86 -3.94
CA GLN A 205 -17.87 -25.41 -2.85
C GLN A 205 -17.28 -25.40 -1.42
N HIS A 206 -16.05 -24.94 -1.18
CA HIS A 206 -15.39 -25.12 0.13
C HIS A 206 -14.61 -23.90 0.66
N LEU A 207 -14.63 -23.75 2.00
CA LEU A 207 -13.81 -22.90 2.89
C LEU A 207 -14.26 -21.44 3.19
N ARG A 208 -14.97 -21.27 4.32
CA ARG A 208 -15.01 -20.09 5.21
C ARG A 208 -15.00 -20.58 6.68
N ALA A 209 -14.01 -20.21 7.53
CA ALA A 209 -14.08 -20.24 9.02
C ALA A 209 -12.70 -20.00 9.71
N ASP A 210 -12.68 -19.21 10.81
CA ASP A 210 -11.53 -18.78 11.64
C ASP A 210 -12.06 -18.26 13.02
N LEU A 211 -11.34 -18.12 14.16
CA LEU A 211 -10.00 -18.50 14.68
C LEU A 211 -9.91 -18.26 16.23
N PHE A 212 -8.76 -18.60 16.85
CA PHE A 212 -8.23 -18.18 18.19
C PHE A 212 -8.82 -18.75 19.50
N PRO A 213 -8.08 -18.73 20.66
CA PRO A 213 -6.68 -18.33 20.95
C PRO A 213 -5.77 -19.56 21.30
N SER A 214 -4.84 -19.73 22.27
CA SER A 214 -4.04 -19.00 23.32
C SER A 214 -2.84 -19.95 23.75
N GLU A 215 -1.91 -19.79 24.73
CA GLU A 215 -1.21 -18.70 25.49
C GLU A 215 0.08 -19.25 26.19
N ARG A 216 1.08 -18.39 26.50
CA ARG A 216 2.10 -18.39 27.62
C ARG A 216 3.02 -19.63 27.95
N PRO A 217 4.19 -19.44 28.63
CA PRO A 217 5.21 -18.36 28.55
C PRO A 217 6.71 -18.84 28.65
N GLY A 218 7.70 -17.96 28.40
CA GLY A 218 9.12 -18.19 28.74
C GLY A 218 10.10 -17.10 28.23
N GLN A 219 11.21 -16.82 28.93
CA GLN A 219 12.15 -15.69 28.67
C GLN A 219 13.60 -16.12 28.40
N HIS A 220 14.41 -15.31 27.68
CA HIS A 220 15.72 -14.75 28.12
C HIS A 220 16.44 -13.91 27.02
N ASP A 221 17.68 -13.49 27.31
CA ASP A 221 18.37 -12.24 26.90
C ASP A 221 19.38 -12.39 25.72
N PRO A 222 19.50 -11.43 24.76
CA PRO A 222 20.39 -11.54 23.60
C PRO A 222 21.59 -10.55 23.56
N SER A 223 22.70 -10.95 22.92
CA SER A 223 23.80 -10.05 22.50
C SER A 223 24.32 -10.32 21.08
N ASP A 224 25.03 -9.32 20.54
CA ASP A 224 25.91 -9.35 19.35
C ASP A 224 25.28 -9.65 17.97
N LEU A 225 25.26 -8.64 17.08
CA LEU A 225 25.52 -8.81 15.62
C LEU A 225 25.83 -7.47 14.92
N GLU A 226 26.98 -7.38 14.23
CA GLU A 226 27.22 -6.36 13.20
C GLU A 226 26.71 -6.80 11.82
N ASP A 227 26.46 -5.82 10.94
CA ASP A 227 25.96 -6.01 9.57
C ASP A 227 27.07 -5.98 8.52
N GLN A 228 27.06 -6.92 7.57
CA GLN A 228 27.94 -6.89 6.40
C GLN A 228 27.59 -5.73 5.45
N SER A 229 28.60 -5.10 4.84
CA SER A 229 28.39 -4.03 3.85
C SER A 229 28.58 -4.54 2.42
N ILE A 230 27.57 -4.31 1.57
CA ILE A 230 27.55 -4.74 0.16
C ILE A 230 27.73 -3.50 -0.73
N LYS A 231 28.63 -3.57 -1.72
CA LYS A 231 28.79 -2.50 -2.73
C LYS A 231 27.81 -2.71 -3.88
N TYR A 232 26.88 -1.78 -4.08
CA TYR A 232 25.92 -1.80 -5.19
C TYR A 232 25.78 -0.42 -5.82
N LYS A 233 25.25 -0.36 -7.06
CA LYS A 233 24.79 0.88 -7.69
C LYS A 233 23.27 0.85 -7.79
N PHE A 234 22.59 1.71 -7.03
CA PHE A 234 21.16 1.95 -7.22
C PHE A 234 20.95 2.78 -8.49
N ASN A 235 19.98 2.39 -9.33
CA ASN A 235 19.52 3.19 -10.46
C ASN A 235 18.01 3.39 -10.28
N LEU A 236 17.59 4.60 -9.94
CA LEU A 236 16.17 4.94 -9.83
C LEU A 236 15.55 5.01 -11.22
N ILE A 237 14.48 4.24 -11.44
CA ILE A 237 13.66 4.33 -12.66
C ILE A 237 12.40 5.14 -12.32
N THR A 238 12.18 6.23 -13.05
CA THR A 238 10.98 7.09 -12.93
C THR A 238 9.84 6.58 -13.81
N LYS A 239 8.64 7.16 -13.68
CA LYS A 239 7.52 6.84 -14.58
C LYS A 239 7.83 7.17 -16.05
N ASP A 240 8.59 8.23 -16.27
CA ASP A 240 8.90 8.78 -17.58
C ASP A 240 9.98 7.94 -18.29
N THR A 241 10.94 7.42 -17.52
CA THR A 241 12.00 6.51 -18.00
C THR A 241 11.57 5.04 -18.02
N TRP A 242 10.41 4.69 -17.46
CA TRP A 242 9.91 3.32 -17.41
C TRP A 242 9.56 2.74 -18.79
N ALA A 243 9.06 3.57 -19.72
CA ALA A 243 8.70 3.13 -21.07
C ALA A 243 9.89 2.51 -21.81
N ASP A 244 11.06 3.15 -21.75
CA ASP A 244 12.31 2.68 -22.37
C ASP A 244 12.94 1.52 -21.60
N PHE A 245 12.82 1.51 -20.27
CA PHE A 245 13.45 0.47 -19.45
C PHE A 245 12.68 -0.86 -19.48
N LYS A 246 11.33 -0.81 -19.52
CA LYS A 246 10.44 -1.99 -19.44
C LYS A 246 10.78 -3.10 -20.45
N PRO A 247 11.00 -2.84 -21.76
CA PRO A 247 11.38 -3.86 -22.73
C PRO A 247 12.68 -4.63 -22.38
N THR A 248 13.56 -4.01 -21.60
CA THR A 248 14.86 -4.56 -21.19
C THR A 248 14.80 -5.43 -19.93
N THR A 249 13.66 -5.44 -19.22
CA THR A 249 13.42 -6.27 -18.03
C THR A 249 12.93 -7.67 -18.41
N PRO A 250 13.21 -8.73 -17.63
CA PRO A 250 12.84 -10.10 -18.00
C PRO A 250 11.33 -10.30 -18.25
N PHE A 251 10.46 -9.82 -17.35
CA PHE A 251 9.00 -9.99 -17.44
C PHE A 251 8.22 -8.67 -17.54
N GLY A 252 8.85 -7.56 -17.92
CA GLY A 252 8.19 -6.26 -18.00
C GLY A 252 7.89 -5.64 -16.62
N GLN A 253 8.69 -5.95 -15.61
CA GLN A 253 8.52 -5.58 -14.19
C GLN A 253 9.83 -5.12 -13.55
N LEU A 254 9.72 -4.41 -12.41
CA LEU A 254 10.80 -4.05 -11.49
C LEU A 254 10.54 -4.72 -10.12
N PRO A 255 11.55 -4.92 -9.25
CA PRO A 255 12.97 -4.57 -9.41
C PRO A 255 13.75 -5.53 -10.35
N VAL A 256 14.92 -5.08 -10.78
CA VAL A 256 15.91 -5.87 -11.55
C VAL A 256 17.31 -5.65 -10.97
N LEU A 257 17.96 -6.73 -10.52
CA LEU A 257 19.39 -6.77 -10.19
C LEU A 257 20.17 -7.08 -11.47
N THR A 258 21.31 -6.41 -11.68
CA THR A 258 22.22 -6.72 -12.80
C THR A 258 23.61 -7.08 -12.26
N ILE A 259 23.95 -8.36 -12.30
CA ILE A 259 25.24 -8.90 -11.83
C ILE A 259 26.29 -8.72 -12.93
N ASN A 260 27.46 -8.19 -12.55
CA ASN A 260 28.64 -8.01 -13.42
C ASN A 260 28.33 -7.32 -14.77
N GLY A 261 27.33 -6.43 -14.78
CA GLY A 261 26.86 -5.71 -15.97
C GLY A 261 26.18 -6.57 -17.04
N LYS A 262 25.92 -7.87 -16.78
CA LYS A 262 25.46 -8.83 -17.79
C LYS A 262 24.20 -9.58 -17.36
N THR A 263 24.26 -10.32 -16.25
CA THR A 263 23.17 -11.22 -15.84
C THR A 263 22.09 -10.42 -15.13
N LYS A 264 20.87 -10.38 -15.71
CA LYS A 264 19.71 -9.75 -15.08
C LYS A 264 18.89 -10.78 -14.30
N ILE A 265 18.58 -10.46 -13.04
CA ILE A 265 17.61 -11.17 -12.20
C ILE A 265 16.47 -10.20 -11.87
N SER A 266 15.22 -10.65 -11.94
CA SER A 266 14.04 -9.87 -11.55
C SER A 266 13.26 -10.54 -10.42
N GLN A 267 12.14 -9.93 -10.00
CA GLN A 267 11.33 -10.28 -8.83
C GLN A 267 12.03 -9.99 -7.50
N SER A 268 11.34 -9.28 -6.60
CA SER A 268 11.92 -8.81 -5.33
C SER A 268 12.39 -9.96 -4.44
N HIS A 269 11.55 -10.99 -4.26
CA HIS A 269 11.85 -12.12 -3.39
C HIS A 269 12.91 -13.05 -3.99
N THR A 270 12.97 -13.19 -5.32
CA THR A 270 14.06 -13.90 -6.00
C THR A 270 15.40 -13.16 -5.89
N ILE A 271 15.42 -11.83 -6.07
CA ILE A 271 16.63 -11.02 -5.84
C ILE A 271 17.09 -11.11 -4.37
N ALA A 272 16.14 -11.05 -3.43
CA ALA A 272 16.41 -11.21 -2.01
C ALA A 272 17.01 -12.59 -1.70
N ARG A 273 16.43 -13.67 -2.23
CA ARG A 273 16.95 -15.05 -2.09
C ARG A 273 18.32 -15.23 -2.72
N TYR A 274 18.58 -14.66 -3.89
CA TYR A 274 19.90 -14.64 -4.53
C TYR A 274 20.95 -14.02 -3.58
N LEU A 275 20.72 -12.78 -3.14
CA LEU A 275 21.63 -12.07 -2.25
C LEU A 275 21.78 -12.77 -0.89
N GLY A 276 20.69 -13.33 -0.37
CA GLY A 276 20.71 -14.13 0.86
C GLY A 276 21.61 -15.36 0.73
N ARG A 277 21.67 -16.03 -0.42
CA ARG A 277 22.60 -17.13 -0.67
C ARG A 277 24.05 -16.66 -0.82
N GLU A 278 24.31 -15.55 -1.51
CA GLU A 278 25.68 -14.98 -1.62
C GLU A 278 26.27 -14.62 -0.24
N HIS A 279 25.42 -14.23 0.72
CA HIS A 279 25.82 -13.74 2.04
C HIS A 279 25.51 -14.72 3.20
N GLY A 280 25.18 -15.98 2.91
CA GLY A 280 24.97 -17.03 3.94
C GLY A 280 23.69 -16.92 4.77
N LEU A 281 22.79 -15.99 4.42
CA LEU A 281 21.53 -15.68 5.13
C LEU A 281 20.40 -16.68 4.84
N MET A 282 20.63 -17.70 4.01
CA MET A 282 19.64 -18.72 3.62
C MET A 282 19.86 -20.08 4.31
N GLY A 283 20.64 -20.12 5.40
CA GLY A 283 20.86 -21.32 6.20
C GLY A 283 21.99 -22.22 5.69
N SER A 284 22.34 -23.25 6.47
CA SER A 284 23.46 -24.16 6.17
C SER A 284 23.10 -25.34 5.25
N ASN A 285 21.80 -25.63 5.09
CA ASN A 285 21.30 -26.82 4.41
C ASN A 285 19.85 -26.63 3.91
N ASN A 286 19.34 -27.60 3.13
CA ASN A 286 18.03 -27.51 2.48
C ASN A 286 16.83 -27.36 3.45
N ILE A 287 16.93 -27.89 4.67
CA ILE A 287 15.91 -27.77 5.72
C ILE A 287 15.94 -26.39 6.34
N GLU A 288 17.12 -25.88 6.74
CA GLU A 288 17.25 -24.50 7.22
C GLU A 288 16.76 -23.49 6.16
N GLN A 289 17.12 -23.71 4.89
CA GLN A 289 16.64 -22.87 3.79
C GLN A 289 15.11 -22.94 3.66
N ALA A 290 14.50 -24.12 3.82
CA ALA A 290 13.04 -24.27 3.77
C ALA A 290 12.35 -23.57 4.94
N GLN A 291 12.94 -23.62 6.15
CA GLN A 291 12.42 -22.91 7.33
C GLN A 291 12.53 -21.38 7.17
N ILE A 292 13.60 -20.87 6.55
CA ILE A 292 13.72 -19.43 6.21
C ILE A 292 12.69 -19.05 5.13
N GLU A 293 12.55 -19.87 4.09
CA GLU A 293 11.57 -19.64 3.00
C GLU A 293 10.11 -19.71 3.48
N MET A 294 9.81 -20.53 4.50
CA MET A 294 8.50 -20.61 5.17
C MET A 294 8.07 -19.26 5.75
N TRP A 295 8.95 -18.60 6.51
CA TRP A 295 8.64 -17.28 7.10
C TRP A 295 8.52 -16.21 6.02
N ILE A 296 9.38 -16.23 5.00
CA ILE A 296 9.30 -15.32 3.84
C ILE A 296 7.96 -15.46 3.12
N ASP A 297 7.54 -16.68 2.75
CA ASP A 297 6.31 -16.89 1.99
C ASP A 297 5.05 -16.62 2.87
N GLN A 298 5.09 -16.88 4.19
CA GLN A 298 4.04 -16.45 5.13
C GLN A 298 3.93 -14.91 5.23
N THR A 299 5.05 -14.19 5.19
CA THR A 299 5.08 -12.73 5.19
C THR A 299 4.54 -12.12 3.88
N ILE A 300 4.71 -12.82 2.75
CA ILE A 300 4.12 -12.43 1.45
C ILE A 300 2.59 -12.47 1.51
N ASP A 301 1.97 -13.37 2.27
CA ASP A 301 0.51 -13.41 2.47
C ASP A 301 -0.02 -12.12 3.12
N ILE A 302 0.64 -11.65 4.19
CA ILE A 302 0.30 -10.38 4.86
C ILE A 302 0.50 -9.21 3.91
N ARG A 303 1.66 -9.13 3.23
CA ARG A 303 1.94 -8.05 2.27
C ARG A 303 0.96 -8.05 1.10
N THR A 304 0.52 -9.21 0.62
CA THR A 304 -0.48 -9.30 -0.46
C THR A 304 -1.83 -8.77 -0.01
N LYS A 305 -2.28 -9.10 1.21
CA LYS A 305 -3.53 -8.55 1.79
C LYS A 305 -3.44 -7.04 2.02
N PHE A 306 -2.30 -6.56 2.55
CA PHE A 306 -2.03 -5.12 2.71
C PHE A 306 -2.11 -4.41 1.36
N LEU A 307 -1.37 -4.86 0.34
CA LEU A 307 -1.39 -4.23 -0.99
C LEU A 307 -2.79 -4.27 -1.63
N ARG A 308 -3.58 -5.33 -1.41
CA ARG A 308 -4.98 -5.39 -1.87
C ARG A 308 -5.85 -4.35 -1.17
N MET A 309 -5.73 -4.21 0.14
CA MET A 309 -6.44 -3.16 0.91
C MET A 309 -6.05 -1.77 0.40
N ILE A 310 -4.75 -1.49 0.25
CA ILE A 310 -4.24 -0.23 -0.29
C ILE A 310 -4.77 0.07 -1.69
N TYR A 311 -4.68 -0.85 -2.64
CA TYR A 311 -4.96 -0.54 -4.05
C TYR A 311 -6.41 -0.74 -4.50
N GLU A 312 -7.21 -1.53 -3.78
CA GLU A 312 -8.56 -1.89 -4.22
C GLU A 312 -9.68 -1.39 -3.31
N ASN A 313 -9.42 -1.18 -2.01
CA ASN A 313 -10.46 -0.79 -1.04
C ASN A 313 -9.85 -0.11 0.20
N TYR A 314 -9.18 1.03 0.04
CA TYR A 314 -8.52 1.68 1.17
C TYR A 314 -9.52 2.18 2.22
N GLU A 315 -10.48 3.01 1.79
CA GLU A 315 -11.41 3.76 2.64
C GLU A 315 -12.20 2.85 3.60
N ALA A 316 -12.75 1.73 3.10
CA ALA A 316 -13.52 0.77 3.91
C ALA A 316 -12.71 -0.46 4.36
N GLY A 317 -11.56 -0.73 3.75
CA GLY A 317 -10.71 -1.89 4.09
C GLY A 317 -9.65 -1.60 5.15
N LYS A 318 -9.27 -0.33 5.39
CA LYS A 318 -8.22 0.05 6.33
C LYS A 318 -8.46 -0.48 7.74
N GLN A 319 -9.59 -0.14 8.35
CA GLN A 319 -9.84 -0.51 9.75
C GLN A 319 -9.99 -2.04 9.91
N PRO A 320 -10.81 -2.75 9.11
CA PRO A 320 -10.88 -4.22 9.17
C PRO A 320 -9.53 -4.90 8.92
N PHE A 321 -8.63 -4.31 8.11
CA PHE A 321 -7.27 -4.82 7.97
C PHE A 321 -6.46 -4.62 9.26
N ILE A 322 -6.50 -3.44 9.88
CA ILE A 322 -5.83 -3.15 11.17
C ILE A 322 -6.33 -4.08 12.27
N ASP A 323 -7.64 -4.26 12.40
CA ASP A 323 -8.29 -5.16 13.36
C ASP A 323 -7.85 -6.63 13.14
N SER A 324 -7.47 -6.98 11.90
CA SER A 324 -6.93 -8.29 11.53
C SER A 324 -5.40 -8.42 11.64
N ILE A 325 -4.65 -7.39 12.05
CA ILE A 325 -3.19 -7.51 12.24
C ILE A 325 -2.84 -8.48 13.38
N PRO A 326 -3.42 -8.38 14.60
CA PRO A 326 -3.18 -9.35 15.68
C PRO A 326 -3.42 -10.80 15.22
N ALA A 327 -4.52 -11.00 14.47
CA ALA A 327 -4.92 -12.28 13.91
C ALA A 327 -3.91 -12.85 12.89
N GLN A 328 -3.23 -11.99 12.14
CA GLN A 328 -2.23 -12.39 11.14
C GLN A 328 -0.83 -12.56 11.73
N LEU A 329 -0.54 -11.92 12.86
CA LEU A 329 0.72 -12.05 13.59
C LEU A 329 0.74 -13.23 14.57
N GLU A 330 -0.42 -13.74 15.01
CA GLU A 330 -0.51 -14.89 15.93
C GLU A 330 0.36 -16.10 15.52
N PRO A 331 0.47 -16.51 14.23
CA PRO A 331 1.35 -17.60 13.82
C PRO A 331 2.85 -17.30 13.95
N PHE A 332 3.26 -16.02 13.90
CA PHE A 332 4.63 -15.57 14.13
C PHE A 332 4.91 -15.50 15.64
N GLU A 333 3.98 -14.88 16.38
CA GLU A 333 4.00 -14.73 17.84
C GLU A 333 4.07 -16.08 18.58
N LYS A 334 3.49 -17.14 18.01
CA LYS A 334 3.58 -18.53 18.51
C LYS A 334 4.91 -19.24 18.23
N GLN A 335 5.71 -18.74 17.29
CA GLN A 335 7.00 -19.34 16.91
C GLN A 335 8.20 -18.55 17.44
N LEU A 336 8.02 -17.29 17.81
CA LEU A 336 9.00 -16.51 18.56
C LEU A 336 8.91 -16.83 20.06
N THR A 337 10.06 -16.83 20.73
CA THR A 337 10.19 -17.05 22.17
C THR A 337 11.23 -16.11 22.75
N GLY A 338 10.85 -15.29 23.74
CA GLY A 338 11.73 -14.26 24.30
C GLY A 338 12.06 -13.12 23.33
N ASP A 339 12.98 -12.25 23.75
CA ASP A 339 13.27 -10.97 23.08
C ASP A 339 14.31 -11.07 21.94
N SER A 340 14.37 -12.24 21.29
CA SER A 340 15.39 -12.57 20.29
C SER A 340 15.42 -11.57 19.13
N ALA A 341 16.60 -11.02 18.86
CA ALA A 341 16.88 -10.22 17.66
C ALA A 341 16.84 -11.04 16.36
N HIS A 342 16.67 -12.38 16.44
CA HIS A 342 16.66 -13.30 15.32
C HIS A 342 15.44 -14.24 15.35
N LEU A 343 14.78 -14.39 14.20
CA LEU A 343 13.62 -15.26 14.05
C LEU A 343 13.98 -16.75 14.09
N LEU A 344 15.18 -17.10 13.61
CA LEU A 344 15.57 -18.48 13.32
C LEU A 344 17.02 -18.77 13.72
N PHE A 345 17.25 -19.94 14.30
CA PHE A 345 18.57 -20.51 14.62
C PHE A 345 19.51 -19.65 15.49
N GLY A 346 19.00 -18.59 16.14
CA GLY A 346 19.82 -17.64 16.91
C GLY A 346 20.83 -16.85 16.05
N LYS A 347 20.57 -16.68 14.76
CA LYS A 347 21.47 -15.98 13.82
C LYS A 347 20.69 -15.18 12.78
N LEU A 348 21.33 -14.19 12.17
CA LEU A 348 20.75 -13.43 11.06
C LEU A 348 20.44 -14.33 9.85
N THR A 349 19.22 -14.24 9.35
CA THR A 349 18.76 -14.87 8.11
C THR A 349 18.10 -13.84 7.19
N LEU A 350 17.67 -14.26 6.00
CA LEU A 350 16.87 -13.42 5.12
C LEU A 350 15.45 -13.20 5.64
N ALA A 351 14.90 -14.13 6.44
CA ALA A 351 13.55 -13.99 6.99
C ALA A 351 13.44 -12.75 7.88
N ASP A 352 14.49 -12.45 8.66
CA ASP A 352 14.52 -11.30 9.59
C ASP A 352 14.29 -9.98 8.84
N TYR A 353 15.01 -9.77 7.73
CA TYR A 353 14.85 -8.59 6.88
C TYR A 353 13.45 -8.50 6.24
N ILE A 354 12.90 -9.61 5.74
CA ILE A 354 11.62 -9.63 5.03
C ILE A 354 10.44 -9.44 6.00
N VAL A 355 10.50 -10.06 7.19
CA VAL A 355 9.53 -9.84 8.27
C VAL A 355 9.60 -8.41 8.76
N PHE A 356 10.80 -7.88 9.06
CA PHE A 356 10.97 -6.50 9.50
C PHE A 356 10.43 -5.49 8.48
N ASP A 357 10.69 -5.66 7.19
CA ASP A 357 10.17 -4.83 6.10
C ASP A 357 8.62 -4.83 6.04
N VAL A 358 7.95 -5.95 6.34
CA VAL A 358 6.49 -5.95 6.49
C VAL A 358 6.04 -5.31 7.80
N LEU A 359 6.68 -5.60 8.94
CA LEU A 359 6.33 -4.99 10.22
C LEU A 359 6.47 -3.46 10.18
N LEU A 360 7.51 -2.93 9.51
CA LEU A 360 7.73 -1.50 9.26
C LEU A 360 6.59 -0.86 8.46
N VAL A 361 6.00 -1.58 7.50
CA VAL A 361 4.82 -1.13 6.75
C VAL A 361 3.54 -1.19 7.61
N LEU A 362 3.42 -2.17 8.52
CA LEU A 362 2.28 -2.28 9.42
C LEU A 362 2.30 -1.19 10.51
N THR A 363 3.46 -0.91 11.13
CA THR A 363 3.61 0.16 12.13
C THR A 363 3.43 1.54 11.50
N ALA A 364 3.82 1.73 10.23
CA ALA A 364 3.50 2.93 9.46
C ALA A 364 2.01 3.09 9.10
N LEU A 365 1.23 1.99 9.07
CA LEU A 365 -0.23 2.02 8.92
C LEU A 365 -0.96 2.29 10.24
N SER A 366 -0.46 1.70 11.34
CA SER A 366 -0.99 1.85 12.70
C SER A 366 0.13 1.59 13.73
N PRO A 367 0.64 2.61 14.44
CA PRO A 367 1.80 2.47 15.33
C PRO A 367 1.63 1.47 16.49
N THR A 368 0.40 1.21 16.91
CA THR A 368 0.05 0.30 18.03
C THR A 368 -0.28 -1.13 17.57
N CYS A 369 -0.23 -1.45 16.27
CA CYS A 369 -0.68 -2.75 15.76
C CYS A 369 0.13 -3.98 16.22
N LEU A 370 1.28 -3.77 16.87
CA LEU A 370 2.11 -4.83 17.45
C LEU A 370 1.88 -5.01 18.97
N ASP A 371 1.02 -4.20 19.60
CA ASP A 371 0.86 -4.20 21.07
C ASP A 371 0.24 -5.50 21.61
N SER A 372 -0.48 -6.25 20.77
CA SER A 372 -1.02 -7.59 21.07
C SER A 372 -0.04 -8.73 20.81
N SER A 373 1.16 -8.43 20.29
CA SER A 373 2.13 -9.42 19.79
C SER A 373 3.52 -9.09 20.35
N PRO A 374 3.73 -9.30 21.66
CA PRO A 374 4.92 -8.82 22.37
C PRO A 374 6.24 -9.36 21.82
N HIS A 375 6.33 -10.64 21.43
CA HIS A 375 7.58 -11.17 20.86
C HIS A 375 7.85 -10.60 19.46
N VAL A 376 6.81 -10.44 18.62
CA VAL A 376 6.93 -9.76 17.31
C VAL A 376 7.34 -8.29 17.48
N LYS A 377 6.83 -7.61 18.52
CA LYS A 377 7.19 -6.23 18.87
C LYS A 377 8.63 -6.11 19.40
N ALA A 378 9.07 -7.07 20.21
CA ALA A 378 10.45 -7.17 20.68
C ALA A 378 11.41 -7.37 19.51
N PHE A 379 11.15 -8.36 18.65
CA PHE A 379 11.91 -8.59 17.42
C PHE A 379 12.00 -7.32 16.54
N TYR A 380 10.87 -6.66 16.26
CA TYR A 380 10.83 -5.42 15.48
C TYR A 380 11.74 -4.33 16.07
N THR A 381 11.68 -4.16 17.39
CA THR A 381 12.46 -3.13 18.10
C THR A 381 13.96 -3.46 18.08
N SER A 382 14.33 -4.68 18.47
CA SER A 382 15.71 -5.15 18.53
C SER A 382 16.36 -5.20 17.14
N PHE A 383 15.63 -5.64 16.10
CA PHE A 383 16.14 -5.69 14.74
C PHE A 383 16.27 -4.29 14.13
N GLY A 384 15.30 -3.41 14.34
CA GLY A 384 15.33 -2.02 13.85
C GLY A 384 16.45 -1.18 14.46
N ALA A 385 16.93 -1.52 15.66
CA ALA A 385 18.06 -0.87 16.33
C ALA A 385 19.44 -1.28 15.78
N ARG A 386 19.52 -2.28 14.88
CA ARG A 386 20.80 -2.78 14.36
C ARG A 386 21.53 -1.68 13.55
N LYS A 387 22.77 -1.38 13.94
CA LYS A 387 23.58 -0.22 13.53
C LYS A 387 23.45 0.19 12.06
N ASN A 388 23.66 -0.73 11.11
CA ASN A 388 23.65 -0.36 9.69
C ASN A 388 22.22 -0.29 9.12
N LEU A 389 21.27 -1.06 9.65
CA LEU A 389 19.85 -0.94 9.30
C LEU A 389 19.27 0.38 9.81
N HIS A 390 19.54 0.75 11.06
CA HIS A 390 19.16 2.05 11.61
C HIS A 390 19.78 3.19 10.79
N ALA A 391 21.08 3.15 10.51
CA ALA A 391 21.75 4.15 9.67
C ALA A 391 21.24 4.20 8.22
N PHE A 392 20.68 3.11 7.69
CA PHE A 392 20.00 3.08 6.39
C PHE A 392 18.61 3.74 6.46
N LEU A 393 17.80 3.41 7.47
CA LEU A 393 16.47 3.98 7.71
C LEU A 393 16.53 5.48 8.05
N GLU A 394 17.62 5.94 8.66
CA GLU A 394 17.85 7.35 9.00
C GLU A 394 18.20 8.24 7.80
N LYS A 395 18.54 7.67 6.64
CA LYS A 395 18.90 8.45 5.45
C LYS A 395 17.74 9.33 4.97
N PRO A 396 17.96 10.60 4.59
CA PRO A 396 16.91 11.46 4.02
C PRO A 396 16.23 10.87 2.78
N GLU A 397 16.98 10.16 1.93
CA GLU A 397 16.46 9.46 0.74
C GLU A 397 15.53 8.28 1.08
N ILE A 398 15.63 7.70 2.28
CA ILE A 398 14.77 6.60 2.75
C ILE A 398 13.61 7.15 3.58
N LYS A 399 13.86 8.15 4.45
CA LYS A 399 12.80 8.84 5.22
C LYS A 399 11.78 9.56 4.34
N SER A 400 12.17 10.02 3.15
CA SER A 400 11.26 10.62 2.16
C SER A 400 10.53 9.61 1.27
N MET A 401 10.87 8.31 1.32
CA MET A 401 10.14 7.27 0.59
C MET A 401 8.79 6.99 1.25
N LYS A 402 7.73 7.54 0.66
CA LYS A 402 6.34 7.19 0.97
C LYS A 402 6.12 5.69 0.69
N PHE A 403 5.77 4.94 1.73
CA PHE A 403 5.37 3.53 1.62
C PHE A 403 4.27 3.36 0.56
N THR A 404 4.13 2.17 -0.02
CA THR A 404 3.10 1.89 -1.05
C THR A 404 1.68 2.25 -0.59
N GLY A 405 1.40 2.18 0.72
CA GLY A 405 0.14 2.63 1.31
C GLY A 405 -0.16 4.13 1.16
N SER A 406 0.85 5.00 1.20
CA SER A 406 0.72 6.44 0.97
C SER A 406 0.96 6.87 -0.49
N MET A 407 0.99 5.89 -1.42
CA MET A 407 0.86 6.14 -2.87
C MET A 407 -0.56 5.95 -3.40
N HIS A 408 -1.51 5.46 -2.61
CA HIS A 408 -2.93 5.51 -3.00
C HIS A 408 -3.45 6.96 -2.90
N LYS A 409 -4.40 7.33 -3.77
CA LYS A 409 -4.98 8.69 -3.74
C LYS A 409 -5.77 8.86 -2.43
N LYS A 410 -5.56 10.02 -1.77
CA LYS A 410 -6.00 10.38 -0.40
C LYS A 410 -5.20 9.71 0.73
N LEU A 411 -4.24 10.44 1.28
CA LEU A 411 -3.96 10.48 2.72
C LEU A 411 -3.35 11.85 3.07
N HIS A 412 -4.18 12.74 3.64
CA HIS A 412 -3.68 13.81 4.50
C HIS A 412 -3.67 13.31 5.94
N THR A 413 -2.75 13.82 6.76
CA THR A 413 -2.67 13.62 8.23
C THR A 413 -2.50 12.15 8.71
N ILE A 414 -1.53 11.78 9.56
CA ILE A 414 -0.51 12.53 10.32
C ILE A 414 0.80 11.73 10.35
N SER A 415 1.94 12.36 10.03
CA SER A 415 3.20 12.28 10.81
C SER A 415 4.19 13.30 10.27
N THR A 416 4.76 14.15 11.13
CA THR A 416 5.50 15.34 10.73
C THR A 416 7.02 15.14 10.71
N ALA A 417 7.60 14.94 9.53
CA ALA A 417 8.95 15.41 9.20
C ALA A 417 9.21 15.45 7.67
N MET A 418 9.74 16.58 7.18
CA MET A 418 10.50 16.70 5.93
C MET A 418 9.85 16.29 4.59
N SER A 419 8.68 16.86 4.28
CA SER A 419 8.47 17.46 2.94
C SER A 419 7.44 18.60 3.03
N SER A 420 7.85 19.75 3.56
CA SER A 420 7.03 20.96 3.50
C SER A 420 6.91 21.43 2.05
N ASN A 421 5.68 21.54 1.55
CA ASN A 421 5.43 22.30 0.33
C ASN A 421 5.81 23.77 0.60
N THR A 422 6.60 24.39 -0.26
CA THR A 422 6.83 25.83 -0.19
C THR A 422 5.70 26.56 -0.90
N TYR A 423 5.17 27.61 -0.26
CA TYR A 423 4.03 28.36 -0.76
C TYR A 423 4.42 29.80 -1.08
N GLU A 424 4.00 30.29 -2.24
CA GLU A 424 4.03 31.71 -2.58
C GLU A 424 2.61 32.20 -2.92
N LEU A 425 2.08 33.13 -2.15
CA LEU A 425 0.76 33.72 -2.35
C LEU A 425 0.90 35.08 -3.04
N THR A 426 0.47 35.16 -4.31
CA THR A 426 0.42 36.39 -5.10
C THR A 426 -0.95 37.05 -4.94
N TYR A 427 -1.00 38.24 -4.34
CA TYR A 427 -2.26 38.97 -4.12
C TYR A 427 -2.08 40.51 -4.00
N PHE A 428 -3.20 41.23 -3.99
CA PHE A 428 -3.27 42.68 -3.77
C PHE A 428 -3.22 43.04 -2.27
N PRO A 429 -2.81 44.27 -1.90
CA PRO A 429 -2.80 44.77 -0.53
C PRO A 429 -4.21 45.18 -0.03
N VAL A 430 -5.17 44.25 -0.05
CA VAL A 430 -6.57 44.49 0.38
C VAL A 430 -7.11 43.28 1.16
N LYS A 431 -8.03 43.52 2.09
CA LYS A 431 -8.85 42.49 2.74
C LYS A 431 -9.96 42.03 1.79
N GLY A 432 -9.56 41.34 0.72
CA GLY A 432 -10.44 40.76 -0.30
C GLY A 432 -10.47 39.23 -0.25
N LEU A 433 -10.85 38.60 -1.37
CA LEU A 433 -10.92 37.14 -1.51
C LEU A 433 -9.59 36.38 -1.25
N GLY A 434 -8.45 37.07 -1.19
CA GLY A 434 -7.17 36.48 -0.76
C GLY A 434 -6.95 36.46 0.76
N ASN A 435 -7.74 37.19 1.55
CA ASN A 435 -7.52 37.32 2.99
C ASN A 435 -7.88 36.04 3.76
N MET A 436 -8.94 35.32 3.38
CA MET A 436 -9.23 33.97 3.87
C MET A 436 -8.05 32.99 3.72
N ILE A 437 -7.21 33.17 2.68
CA ILE A 437 -6.03 32.34 2.43
C ILE A 437 -4.91 32.71 3.42
N ARG A 438 -4.67 34.00 3.66
CA ARG A 438 -3.71 34.47 4.68
C ARG A 438 -4.13 33.99 6.08
N LEU A 439 -5.40 34.12 6.45
CA LEU A 439 -5.93 33.65 7.74
C LEU A 439 -5.65 32.16 8.00
N ILE A 440 -5.81 31.30 6.98
CA ILE A 440 -5.47 29.86 7.06
C ILE A 440 -3.96 29.67 7.26
N LEU A 441 -3.13 30.33 6.44
CA LEU A 441 -1.67 30.17 6.47
C LEU A 441 -1.06 30.60 7.80
N GLU A 442 -1.50 31.74 8.34
CA GLU A 442 -0.94 32.37 9.54
C GLU A 442 -1.32 31.59 10.82
N ASP A 443 -2.58 31.19 10.97
CA ASP A 443 -3.08 30.47 12.15
C ASP A 443 -2.60 29.01 12.22
N GLN A 444 -2.40 28.37 11.06
CA GLN A 444 -1.75 27.07 10.99
C GLN A 444 -0.21 27.15 11.06
N SER A 445 0.37 28.35 11.10
CA SER A 445 1.83 28.60 11.03
C SER A 445 2.51 27.94 9.83
N ILE A 446 1.84 27.99 8.69
CA ILE A 446 2.36 27.53 7.40
C ILE A 446 3.26 28.62 6.83
N GLU A 447 4.54 28.32 6.65
CA GLU A 447 5.49 29.26 6.03
C GLU A 447 5.09 29.54 4.57
N TYR A 448 4.99 30.83 4.22
CA TYR A 448 4.69 31.28 2.87
C TYR A 448 5.39 32.59 2.53
N LYS A 449 5.79 32.74 1.27
CA LYS A 449 6.22 34.01 0.69
C LYS A 449 4.99 34.79 0.24
N PHE A 450 4.78 36.00 0.76
CA PHE A 450 3.75 36.90 0.23
C PHE A 450 4.32 37.73 -0.91
N ASN A 451 3.67 37.70 -2.07
CA ASN A 451 4.06 38.46 -3.26
C ASN A 451 2.98 39.52 -3.56
N LEU A 452 3.23 40.73 -3.07
CA LEU A 452 2.31 41.86 -3.12
C LEU A 452 2.33 42.51 -4.50
N ILE A 453 1.17 42.50 -5.18
CA ILE A 453 0.98 43.14 -6.48
C ILE A 453 0.28 44.48 -6.30
N THR A 454 0.80 45.54 -6.92
CA THR A 454 0.17 46.87 -6.91
C THR A 454 -0.66 47.07 -8.19
N LYS A 455 -1.43 48.16 -8.27
CA LYS A 455 -2.18 48.52 -9.47
C LYS A 455 -1.27 48.70 -10.70
N ASP A 456 -0.05 49.18 -10.47
CA ASP A 456 0.91 49.52 -11.53
C ASP A 456 1.65 48.28 -12.04
N THR A 457 2.05 47.35 -11.15
CA THR A 457 2.68 46.08 -11.56
C THR A 457 1.67 45.04 -12.06
N TRP A 458 0.37 45.23 -11.82
CA TRP A 458 -0.67 44.29 -12.25
C TRP A 458 -0.72 44.07 -13.77
N ALA A 459 -0.41 45.09 -14.58
CA ALA A 459 -0.41 44.97 -16.04
C ALA A 459 0.59 43.91 -16.54
N GLU A 460 1.76 43.81 -15.90
CA GLU A 460 2.82 42.85 -16.23
C GLU A 460 2.55 41.47 -15.64
N VAL A 461 1.97 41.41 -14.44
CA VAL A 461 1.69 40.15 -13.73
C VAL A 461 0.46 39.43 -14.30
N LYS A 462 -0.57 40.15 -14.75
CA LYS A 462 -1.85 39.59 -15.20
C LYS A 462 -1.72 38.48 -16.27
N PRO A 463 -0.91 38.61 -17.34
CA PRO A 463 -0.68 37.53 -18.32
C PRO A 463 -0.04 36.27 -17.74
N THR A 464 0.60 36.35 -16.57
CA THR A 464 1.28 35.21 -15.91
C THR A 464 0.36 34.44 -14.95
N THR A 465 -0.89 34.89 -14.77
CA THR A 465 -1.90 34.27 -13.88
C THR A 465 -2.82 33.34 -14.68
N PRO A 466 -3.28 32.19 -14.11
CA PRO A 466 -4.01 31.18 -14.90
C PRO A 466 -5.30 31.66 -15.58
N PHE A 467 -6.00 32.64 -14.98
CA PHE A 467 -7.26 33.19 -15.50
C PHE A 467 -7.28 34.72 -15.60
N GLY A 468 -6.11 35.39 -15.63
CA GLY A 468 -6.04 36.86 -15.66
C GLY A 468 -6.54 37.54 -14.37
N GLN A 469 -6.45 36.84 -13.22
CA GLN A 469 -7.02 37.22 -11.92
C GLN A 469 -6.09 36.78 -10.76
N LEU A 470 -6.23 37.44 -9.60
CA LEU A 470 -5.63 37.06 -8.31
C LEU A 470 -6.75 36.74 -7.29
N PRO A 471 -6.54 35.90 -6.27
CA PRO A 471 -5.27 35.32 -5.81
C PRO A 471 -4.73 34.18 -6.68
N VAL A 472 -3.42 34.01 -6.63
CA VAL A 472 -2.69 32.83 -7.12
C VAL A 472 -1.83 32.28 -5.99
N LEU A 473 -1.95 30.98 -5.71
CA LEU A 473 -1.00 30.25 -4.87
C LEU A 473 -0.05 29.47 -5.79
N THR A 474 1.24 29.73 -5.70
CA THR A 474 2.28 28.93 -6.33
C THR A 474 2.83 27.94 -5.31
N ILE A 475 2.89 26.67 -5.67
CA ILE A 475 3.30 25.56 -4.80
C ILE A 475 4.60 24.97 -5.35
N ASN A 476 5.62 24.86 -4.49
CA ASN A 476 6.97 24.38 -4.82
C ASN A 476 7.65 25.14 -5.98
N GLY A 477 7.25 26.40 -6.22
CA GLY A 477 7.71 27.22 -7.35
C GLY A 477 7.12 26.86 -8.72
N GLU A 478 6.44 25.72 -8.85
CA GLU A 478 6.00 25.16 -10.13
C GLU A 478 4.48 25.26 -10.35
N THR A 479 3.69 24.79 -9.38
CA THR A 479 2.24 24.59 -9.57
C THR A 479 1.46 25.83 -9.16
N LYS A 480 0.87 26.54 -10.13
CA LYS A 480 -0.02 27.69 -9.88
C LYS A 480 -1.48 27.27 -9.76
N ILE A 481 -2.10 27.47 -8.60
CA ILE A 481 -3.55 27.38 -8.38
C ILE A 481 -4.11 28.80 -8.29
N SER A 482 -5.29 29.03 -8.87
CA SER A 482 -6.05 30.29 -8.73
C SER A 482 -7.52 30.00 -8.40
N GLN A 483 -8.32 31.06 -8.23
CA GLN A 483 -9.63 31.07 -7.56
C GLN A 483 -9.52 30.88 -6.04
N SER A 484 -10.01 31.85 -5.27
CA SER A 484 -9.84 31.92 -3.80
C SER A 484 -10.35 30.67 -3.09
N HIS A 485 -11.58 30.27 -3.37
CA HIS A 485 -12.21 29.11 -2.74
C HIS A 485 -11.58 27.78 -3.18
N THR A 486 -10.93 27.72 -4.35
CA THR A 486 -10.14 26.57 -4.79
C THR A 486 -8.82 26.47 -4.03
N ILE A 487 -8.12 27.60 -3.82
CA ILE A 487 -6.92 27.67 -2.98
C ILE A 487 -7.26 27.34 -1.52
N ALA A 488 -8.35 27.90 -0.99
CA ALA A 488 -8.82 27.63 0.37
C ALA A 488 -9.18 26.15 0.56
N ARG A 489 -9.95 25.55 -0.39
CA ARG A 489 -10.23 24.10 -0.41
C ARG A 489 -8.96 23.24 -0.59
N TYR A 490 -7.94 23.73 -1.29
CA TYR A 490 -6.64 23.06 -1.37
C TYR A 490 -5.91 23.06 -0.03
N LEU A 491 -5.64 24.23 0.56
CA LEU A 491 -4.97 24.33 1.87
C LEU A 491 -5.76 23.64 2.98
N GLY A 492 -7.09 23.73 2.97
CA GLY A 492 -7.94 23.05 3.95
C GLY A 492 -7.85 21.53 3.88
N ARG A 493 -7.56 20.95 2.70
CA ARG A 493 -7.24 19.53 2.57
C ARG A 493 -5.83 19.24 3.07
N GLU A 494 -4.82 19.96 2.56
CA GLU A 494 -3.40 19.78 2.94
C GLU A 494 -3.19 19.79 4.46
N HIS A 495 -3.88 20.68 5.17
CA HIS A 495 -3.68 20.96 6.60
C HIS A 495 -4.84 20.49 7.49
N GLY A 496 -5.65 19.51 7.05
CA GLY A 496 -6.58 18.78 7.93
C GLY A 496 -7.85 19.53 8.37
N LEU A 497 -8.14 20.69 7.77
CA LEU A 497 -9.31 21.53 8.06
C LEU A 497 -10.60 21.03 7.38
N MET A 498 -10.52 19.98 6.56
CA MET A 498 -11.69 19.28 6.00
C MET A 498 -12.16 18.13 6.90
N GLY A 499 -13.29 17.51 6.52
CA GLY A 499 -13.84 16.32 7.15
C GLY A 499 -13.00 15.06 6.90
N SER A 500 -13.07 14.11 7.82
CA SER A 500 -12.39 12.81 7.74
C SER A 500 -12.95 11.91 6.64
N ASN A 501 -14.23 12.08 6.30
CA ASN A 501 -14.97 11.29 5.33
C ASN A 501 -15.84 12.17 4.42
N ASN A 502 -16.44 11.58 3.39
CA ASN A 502 -17.21 12.31 2.37
C ASN A 502 -18.44 13.06 2.95
N ILE A 503 -19.07 12.58 4.04
CA ILE A 503 -20.24 13.22 4.65
C ILE A 503 -19.81 14.49 5.39
N GLU A 504 -18.77 14.40 6.21
CA GLU A 504 -18.17 15.55 6.90
C GLU A 504 -17.62 16.60 5.92
N GLN A 505 -17.04 16.16 4.81
CA GLN A 505 -16.59 17.06 3.74
C GLN A 505 -17.77 17.76 3.08
N ALA A 506 -18.83 17.04 2.71
CA ALA A 506 -20.05 17.65 2.14
C ALA A 506 -20.74 18.62 3.11
N GLN A 507 -20.73 18.35 4.42
CA GLN A 507 -21.23 19.28 5.44
C GLN A 507 -20.42 20.58 5.47
N ILE A 508 -19.08 20.49 5.50
CA ILE A 508 -18.21 21.69 5.43
C ILE A 508 -18.44 22.44 4.12
N GLU A 509 -18.47 21.76 2.98
CA GLU A 509 -18.64 22.42 1.68
C GLU A 509 -20.02 23.08 1.51
N MET A 510 -21.09 22.49 2.05
CA MET A 510 -22.43 23.12 2.12
C MET A 510 -22.39 24.45 2.89
N TRP A 511 -21.72 24.50 4.05
CA TRP A 511 -21.59 25.72 4.84
C TRP A 511 -20.61 26.74 4.22
N ILE A 512 -19.57 26.29 3.50
CA ILE A 512 -18.71 27.17 2.68
C ILE A 512 -19.55 27.84 1.59
N ASP A 513 -20.33 27.07 0.84
CA ASP A 513 -21.07 27.61 -0.29
C ASP A 513 -22.22 28.52 0.19
N GLN A 514 -22.87 28.22 1.32
CA GLN A 514 -23.76 29.15 2.03
C GLN A 514 -23.06 30.46 2.46
N THR A 515 -21.79 30.40 2.87
CA THR A 515 -20.98 31.58 3.21
C THR A 515 -20.66 32.42 1.96
N ILE A 516 -20.35 31.77 0.84
CA ILE A 516 -20.14 32.42 -0.47
C ILE A 516 -21.42 33.11 -0.92
N ASP A 517 -22.58 32.47 -0.76
CA ASP A 517 -23.88 32.99 -1.13
C ASP A 517 -24.24 34.30 -0.41
N ILE A 518 -23.90 34.39 0.89
CA ILE A 518 -24.03 35.63 1.67
C ILE A 518 -23.02 36.68 1.20
N ARG A 519 -21.76 36.30 0.93
CA ARG A 519 -20.74 37.21 0.42
C ARG A 519 -21.12 37.82 -0.92
N MET A 520 -21.74 37.05 -1.81
CA MET A 520 -22.25 37.55 -3.11
C MET A 520 -23.41 38.54 -2.92
N LYS A 521 -24.34 38.28 -1.99
CA LYS A 521 -25.42 39.23 -1.62
C LYS A 521 -24.85 40.53 -1.04
N PHE A 522 -23.84 40.45 -0.17
CA PHE A 522 -23.13 41.58 0.42
C PHE A 522 -22.36 42.42 -0.61
N LEU A 523 -21.60 41.80 -1.50
CA LEU A 523 -20.92 42.51 -2.60
C LEU A 523 -21.93 43.20 -3.53
N ARG A 524 -23.09 42.58 -3.76
CA ARG A 524 -24.17 43.19 -4.53
C ARG A 524 -24.78 44.43 -3.86
N MET A 525 -24.92 44.44 -2.53
CA MET A 525 -25.32 45.64 -1.78
C MET A 525 -24.35 46.80 -2.01
N ILE A 526 -23.04 46.53 -1.91
CA ILE A 526 -21.97 47.54 -2.07
C ILE A 526 -21.91 48.12 -3.48
N TYR A 527 -22.08 47.29 -4.52
CA TYR A 527 -21.88 47.73 -5.92
C TYR A 527 -23.16 48.09 -6.69
N GLU A 528 -24.36 47.67 -6.25
CA GLU A 528 -25.63 47.88 -6.97
C GLU A 528 -26.69 48.68 -6.17
N ASN A 529 -26.34 49.29 -5.03
CA ASN A 529 -27.28 50.02 -4.14
C ASN A 529 -28.52 49.19 -3.74
N TYR A 530 -28.33 47.89 -3.46
CA TYR A 530 -29.41 46.99 -3.09
C TYR A 530 -29.80 47.14 -1.62
N GLU A 531 -31.01 47.62 -1.32
CA GLU A 531 -31.55 47.67 0.06
C GLU A 531 -31.98 46.25 0.54
N PRO A 532 -31.38 45.69 1.61
CA PRO A 532 -31.60 44.32 2.04
C PRO A 532 -32.55 44.21 3.25
N ALA A 533 -33.47 45.17 3.40
CA ALA A 533 -34.00 45.71 4.67
C ALA A 533 -34.70 44.76 5.68
N SER A 534 -34.73 43.44 5.45
CA SER A 534 -35.29 42.45 6.39
C SER A 534 -34.67 41.04 6.31
N SER A 535 -33.56 40.84 5.59
CA SER A 535 -32.98 39.49 5.42
C SER A 535 -31.99 39.12 6.54
N PRO A 536 -32.27 38.12 7.40
CA PRO A 536 -31.38 37.73 8.49
C PRO A 536 -30.28 36.80 7.95
N LEU A 537 -29.34 37.36 7.18
CA LEU A 537 -28.31 36.59 6.45
C LEU A 537 -27.50 35.63 7.34
N LEU A 538 -27.29 36.00 8.61
CA LEU A 538 -26.49 35.24 9.58
C LEU A 538 -27.33 34.30 10.49
N GLU A 539 -28.66 34.30 10.41
CA GLU A 539 -29.52 33.42 11.23
C GLU A 539 -29.19 31.92 11.13
N PRO A 540 -28.83 31.37 9.95
CA PRO A 540 -28.40 29.97 9.84
C PRO A 540 -27.15 29.69 10.68
N PHE A 541 -26.19 30.61 10.69
CA PHE A 541 -24.94 30.47 11.43
C PHE A 541 -25.15 30.64 12.93
N GLU A 542 -26.02 31.57 13.36
CA GLU A 542 -26.43 31.66 14.77
C GLU A 542 -27.06 30.35 15.26
N LYS A 543 -27.97 29.75 14.49
CA LYS A 543 -28.58 28.46 14.83
C LYS A 543 -27.58 27.31 14.85
N GLN A 544 -26.64 27.28 13.90
CA GLN A 544 -25.59 26.27 13.83
C GLN A 544 -24.63 26.37 15.03
N LEU A 545 -24.12 27.57 15.31
CA LEU A 545 -23.23 27.83 16.46
C LEU A 545 -23.93 27.64 17.79
N ALA A 546 -25.20 28.04 17.92
CA ALA A 546 -26.00 27.81 19.13
C ALA A 546 -26.24 26.31 19.43
N SER A 547 -26.06 25.43 18.43
CA SER A 547 -26.13 23.97 18.60
C SER A 547 -24.77 23.29 18.89
N GLN A 548 -23.65 24.03 18.83
CA GLN A 548 -22.34 23.53 19.26
C GLN A 548 -22.14 23.81 20.77
N GLU A 549 -21.39 22.94 21.45
CA GLU A 549 -21.22 22.99 22.92
C GLU A 549 -20.38 24.19 23.38
N ASP A 550 -19.28 24.50 22.68
CA ASP A 550 -18.35 25.59 23.01
C ASP A 550 -18.57 26.87 22.17
N LYS A 551 -19.29 26.76 21.06
CA LYS A 551 -19.57 27.81 20.06
C LYS A 551 -18.33 28.42 19.40
N THR A 552 -17.15 27.79 19.49
CA THR A 552 -15.90 28.34 18.93
C THR A 552 -15.68 28.02 17.45
N HIS A 553 -16.49 27.12 16.91
CA HIS A 553 -16.42 26.58 15.55
C HIS A 553 -17.81 26.10 15.09
N LEU A 554 -18.01 25.94 13.79
CA LEU A 554 -19.31 25.62 13.18
C LEU A 554 -19.65 24.12 13.17
N LEU A 555 -18.66 23.23 13.08
CA LEU A 555 -18.86 21.81 12.75
C LEU A 555 -17.82 20.89 13.42
N LEU A 556 -18.16 19.61 13.56
CA LEU A 556 -17.25 18.47 13.85
C LEU A 556 -16.45 18.52 15.17
N GLY A 557 -16.77 19.39 16.12
CA GLY A 557 -16.00 19.50 17.38
C GLY A 557 -14.59 20.09 17.20
N LYS A 558 -14.31 20.75 16.06
CA LYS A 558 -13.00 21.32 15.73
C LYS A 558 -13.12 22.54 14.81
N ILE A 559 -12.05 23.34 14.73
CA ILE A 559 -11.87 24.33 13.66
C ILE A 559 -11.76 23.61 12.31
N THR A 560 -12.50 24.10 11.32
CA THR A 560 -12.56 23.59 9.94
C THR A 560 -12.34 24.71 8.92
N LEU A 561 -12.35 24.36 7.63
CA LEU A 561 -12.17 25.34 6.55
C LEU A 561 -13.29 26.40 6.49
N VAL A 562 -14.53 26.05 6.84
CA VAL A 562 -15.62 27.02 6.80
C VAL A 562 -15.44 28.13 7.83
N ASP A 563 -14.86 27.83 8.99
CA ASP A 563 -14.65 28.80 10.06
C ASP A 563 -13.76 29.97 9.61
N TYR A 564 -12.68 29.71 8.85
CA TYR A 564 -11.85 30.76 8.27
C TYR A 564 -12.60 31.61 7.23
N ILE A 565 -13.43 30.98 6.38
CA ILE A 565 -14.15 31.66 5.29
C ILE A 565 -15.34 32.48 5.85
N PHE A 566 -15.94 32.01 6.93
CA PHE A 566 -16.99 32.69 7.69
C PHE A 566 -16.43 33.82 8.55
N PHE A 567 -15.31 33.62 9.26
CA PHE A 567 -14.62 34.69 9.99
C PHE A 567 -14.16 35.82 9.05
N ASP A 568 -13.64 35.49 7.86
CA ASP A 568 -13.30 36.48 6.83
C ASP A 568 -14.53 37.25 6.29
N LEU A 569 -15.71 36.63 6.30
CA LEU A 569 -16.97 37.32 5.98
C LEU A 569 -17.43 38.23 7.14
N LEU A 570 -17.34 37.76 8.39
CA LEU A 570 -17.69 38.56 9.56
C LEU A 570 -16.76 39.78 9.71
N LEU A 571 -15.46 39.65 9.44
CA LEU A 571 -14.52 40.77 9.40
C LEU A 571 -15.00 41.88 8.45
N ALA A 572 -15.50 41.52 7.26
CA ALA A 572 -16.03 42.50 6.29
C ALA A 572 -17.39 43.10 6.72
N LEU A 573 -18.27 42.29 7.33
CA LEU A 573 -19.57 42.73 7.83
C LEU A 573 -19.43 43.68 9.02
N VAL A 574 -18.58 43.36 10.00
CA VAL A 574 -18.28 44.20 11.17
C VAL A 574 -17.59 45.50 10.76
N ALA A 575 -16.74 45.48 9.72
CA ALA A 575 -16.15 46.70 9.18
C ALA A 575 -17.16 47.63 8.48
N LEU A 576 -18.24 47.09 7.91
CA LEU A 576 -19.35 47.89 7.37
C LEU A 576 -20.32 48.36 8.47
N SER A 577 -20.60 47.50 9.44
CA SER A 577 -21.59 47.72 10.50
C SER A 577 -21.12 47.05 11.80
N PRO A 578 -20.44 47.78 12.71
CA PRO A 578 -19.83 47.20 13.90
C PRO A 578 -20.77 46.45 14.84
N SER A 579 -22.07 46.76 14.80
CA SER A 579 -23.12 46.13 15.60
C SER A 579 -23.83 44.96 14.91
N CYS A 580 -23.40 44.52 13.72
CA CYS A 580 -24.10 43.48 12.95
C CYS A 580 -24.14 42.10 13.61
N THR A 581 -23.37 41.88 14.68
CA THR A 581 -23.37 40.66 15.50
C THR A 581 -24.02 40.84 16.88
N ASP A 582 -24.42 42.06 17.29
CA ASP A 582 -24.91 42.32 18.65
C ASP A 582 -26.23 41.59 18.99
N SER A 583 -27.06 41.30 17.98
CA SER A 583 -28.30 40.52 18.11
C SER A 583 -28.11 39.01 17.93
N LEU A 584 -26.88 38.56 17.69
CA LEU A 584 -26.53 37.18 17.32
C LEU A 584 -25.44 36.65 18.27
N PRO A 585 -25.80 36.24 19.49
CA PRO A 585 -24.85 36.02 20.57
C PRO A 585 -23.87 34.86 20.31
N SER A 586 -24.25 33.84 19.54
CA SER A 586 -23.37 32.72 19.19
C SER A 586 -22.42 33.10 18.04
N VAL A 587 -22.89 33.87 17.04
CA VAL A 587 -22.02 34.47 16.00
C VAL A 587 -21.03 35.46 16.61
N LYS A 588 -21.46 36.27 17.60
CA LYS A 588 -20.59 37.19 18.32
C LYS A 588 -19.53 36.47 19.14
N ALA A 589 -19.93 35.43 19.91
CA ALA A 589 -18.99 34.59 20.64
C ALA A 589 -17.97 33.90 19.71
N PHE A 590 -18.40 33.38 18.56
CA PHE A 590 -17.51 32.84 17.53
C PHE A 590 -16.53 33.91 17.01
N TYR A 591 -17.00 35.11 16.66
CA TYR A 591 -16.17 36.20 16.15
C TYR A 591 -15.09 36.62 17.17
N GLU A 592 -15.48 36.80 18.43
CA GLU A 592 -14.58 37.18 19.52
C GLU A 592 -13.57 36.05 19.84
N ALA A 593 -14.02 34.79 19.90
CA ALA A 593 -13.16 33.64 20.16
C ALA A 593 -12.17 33.36 19.01
N PHE A 594 -12.63 33.40 17.76
CA PHE A 594 -11.80 33.15 16.58
C PHE A 594 -10.80 34.29 16.34
N GLY A 595 -11.25 35.54 16.50
CA GLY A 595 -10.39 36.73 16.43
C GLY A 595 -9.38 36.80 17.58
N GLY A 596 -9.73 36.28 18.76
CA GLY A 596 -8.87 36.20 19.94
C GLY A 596 -7.82 35.10 19.91
N ARG A 597 -7.82 34.20 18.92
CA ARG A 597 -6.75 33.18 18.74
C ARG A 597 -5.41 33.89 18.55
N GLU A 598 -4.40 33.54 19.34
CA GLU A 598 -3.08 34.20 19.40
C GLU A 598 -2.52 34.63 18.03
N LYS A 599 -2.50 33.71 17.06
CA LYS A 599 -1.96 33.94 15.72
C LYS A 599 -2.86 34.78 14.82
N ILE A 600 -4.18 34.62 14.91
CA ILE A 600 -5.17 35.48 14.23
C ILE A 600 -5.06 36.90 14.79
N ALA A 601 -5.05 37.04 16.12
CA ALA A 601 -4.89 38.32 16.80
C ALA A 601 -3.57 39.01 16.43
N ALA A 602 -2.46 38.26 16.35
CA ALA A 602 -1.16 38.77 15.92
C ALA A 602 -1.15 39.19 14.43
N PHE A 603 -1.75 38.38 13.55
CA PHE A 603 -1.90 38.70 12.12
C PHE A 603 -2.75 39.96 11.90
N LEU A 604 -3.94 40.03 12.50
CA LEU A 604 -4.83 41.19 12.43
C LEU A 604 -4.22 42.46 13.06
N ASN A 605 -3.20 42.31 13.92
CA ASN A 605 -2.48 43.44 14.51
C ASN A 605 -1.31 43.97 13.68
N ARG A 606 -0.92 43.34 12.57
CA ARG A 606 0.14 43.88 11.70
C ARG A 606 -0.34 45.14 10.99
N ASP A 607 0.57 46.08 10.76
CA ASP A 607 0.24 47.37 10.15
C ASP A 607 -0.24 47.20 8.69
N ASP A 608 0.35 46.27 7.92
CA ASP A 608 -0.11 45.91 6.56
C ASP A 608 -1.56 45.40 6.54
N ILE A 609 -2.01 44.77 7.63
CA ILE A 609 -3.38 44.31 7.80
C ILE A 609 -4.27 45.42 8.32
N LYS A 610 -3.83 46.26 9.26
CA LYS A 610 -4.62 47.39 9.76
C LYS A 610 -4.97 48.38 8.65
N GLU A 611 -3.98 48.77 7.84
CA GLU A 611 -4.13 49.76 6.77
C GLU A 611 -4.91 49.23 5.54
N ALA A 612 -4.91 47.91 5.30
CA ALA A 612 -5.60 47.32 4.15
C ALA A 612 -7.13 47.48 4.23
N LYS A 613 -7.73 48.23 3.29
CA LYS A 613 -9.20 48.30 3.10
C LYS A 613 -9.81 46.95 2.72
N PHE A 614 -11.10 46.76 2.99
CA PHE A 614 -11.88 45.65 2.44
C PHE A 614 -12.25 45.94 0.99
N THR A 615 -12.23 44.92 0.12
CA THR A 615 -12.53 45.12 -1.30
C THR A 615 -13.98 45.59 -1.48
N GLY A 616 -14.17 46.78 -2.04
CA GLY A 616 -15.48 47.42 -2.23
C GLY A 616 -15.80 48.51 -1.20
N THR A 617 -15.12 48.56 -0.05
CA THR A 617 -15.25 49.67 0.92
C THR A 617 -14.37 50.88 0.54
N ASP A 618 -14.21 51.12 -0.77
CA ASP A 618 -13.50 52.26 -1.35
C ASP A 618 -14.43 53.45 -1.60
N HIS A 619 -15.75 53.21 -1.56
CA HIS A 619 -16.82 54.21 -1.67
C HIS A 619 -17.46 54.56 -0.31
N LEU A 620 -16.82 54.10 0.78
CA LEU A 620 -17.16 54.30 2.18
C LEU A 620 -15.96 54.94 2.90
#